data_AF-A0A534XJB8-F1
#
_entry.id   AF-A0A534XJB8-F1
#
_cell.length_a   1.000
_cell.length_b   1.000
_cell.length_c   1.000
_cell.angle_alpha   90.00
_cell.angle_beta   90.00
_cell.angle_gamma   90.00
#
_symmetry.space_group_name_H-M   'P 1'
#
loop_
_entity.id
_entity.type
_entity.pdbx_description
1 polymer ?
#
loop_
_entity_poly.entity_id
_entity_poly.type
_entity_poly.pdbx_seq_one_letter_code
_entity_poly.pdbx_strand_id
1 'polypeptide(L)'
;MIQRVVSAHGTVRVVLVTAGDGYVEAVRYETGELRPRAPVYVAYGERRLREARAAMRKLGGDRMRLGLLGFPDGGLEQLLQAHWWRDVPERSPTTGAVRPPYPEALDRSVAYDGDDLRRELVRVLRETRPTTVAFPDPLDRHPDHSATGVFVLLALGDRLARDGRLPRLLAYLVHWPG
;
A
#
# COMPACT_ATOMS: atom_id res chain seq x y z
N MET A 1 -0.18 -13.81 12.42
CA MET A 1 0.74 -14.33 11.39
C MET A 1 2.17 -13.84 11.58
N ILE A 2 2.41 -12.52 11.58
CA ILE A 2 3.74 -11.90 11.66
C ILE A 2 4.61 -12.47 12.79
N GLN A 3 4.12 -12.48 14.03
CA GLN A 3 4.88 -13.01 15.17
C GLN A 3 5.27 -14.48 15.00
N ARG A 4 4.40 -15.31 14.40
CA ARG A 4 4.72 -16.72 14.12
C ARG A 4 5.89 -16.85 13.13
N VAL A 5 5.93 -16.01 12.09
CA VAL A 5 7.05 -15.99 11.11
C VAL A 5 8.35 -15.59 11.82
N VAL A 6 8.30 -14.53 12.64
CA VAL A 6 9.47 -14.01 13.37
C VAL A 6 9.99 -15.03 14.39
N SER A 7 9.12 -15.69 15.15
CA SER A 7 9.46 -16.77 16.08
C SER A 7 10.06 -17.99 15.39
N ALA A 8 9.63 -18.27 14.16
CA ALA A 8 10.19 -19.32 13.31
C ALA A 8 11.46 -18.89 12.55
N HIS A 9 12.11 -17.79 12.96
CA HIS A 9 13.34 -17.26 12.36
C HIS A 9 13.20 -16.75 10.91
N GLY A 10 11.97 -16.53 10.44
CA GLY A 10 11.70 -15.88 9.16
C GLY A 10 11.80 -14.35 9.22
N THR A 11 11.86 -13.74 8.05
CA THR A 11 11.82 -12.28 7.86
C THR A 11 10.48 -11.84 7.28
N VAL A 12 10.03 -10.63 7.61
CA VAL A 12 8.78 -10.05 7.09
C VAL A 12 9.07 -8.71 6.42
N ARG A 13 8.67 -8.55 5.17
CA ARG A 13 8.57 -7.23 4.51
C ARG A 13 7.10 -6.82 4.51
N VAL A 14 6.80 -5.71 5.19
CA VAL A 14 5.48 -5.07 5.13
C VAL A 14 5.59 -3.95 4.11
N VAL A 15 4.67 -3.95 3.15
CA VAL A 15 4.59 -2.90 2.12
C VAL A 15 3.26 -2.20 2.26
N LEU A 16 3.30 -0.90 2.55
CA LEU A 16 2.15 -0.04 2.58
C LEU A 16 1.94 0.51 1.17
N VAL A 17 0.76 0.30 0.60
CA VAL A 17 0.43 0.85 -0.72
C VAL A 17 0.15 2.35 -0.58
N THR A 18 -0.56 2.76 0.46
CA THR A 18 -0.88 4.16 0.78
C THR A 18 -0.25 4.56 2.12
N ALA A 19 -0.14 5.87 2.38
CA ALA A 19 0.28 6.40 3.68
C ALA A 19 -0.89 6.57 4.67
N GLY A 20 -2.13 6.32 4.22
CA GLY A 20 -3.32 6.48 5.05
C GLY A 20 -3.73 7.94 5.30
N ASP A 21 -3.37 8.84 4.40
CA ASP A 21 -3.63 10.29 4.44
C ASP A 21 -5.02 10.69 3.92
N GLY A 22 -5.80 9.74 3.40
CA GLY A 22 -7.13 9.92 2.84
C GLY A 22 -8.27 9.77 3.85
N TYR A 23 -7.98 9.46 5.12
CA TYR A 23 -9.01 9.32 6.15
C TYR A 23 -9.52 10.68 6.64
N VAL A 24 -10.44 11.27 5.88
CA VAL A 24 -10.96 12.63 6.06
C VAL A 24 -11.52 12.85 7.46
N GLU A 25 -12.36 11.95 7.98
CA GLU A 25 -13.00 12.10 9.29
C GLU A 25 -11.97 12.11 10.41
N ALA A 26 -10.97 11.22 10.35
CA ALA A 26 -9.91 11.17 11.34
C ALA A 26 -9.06 12.44 11.32
N VAL A 27 -8.70 12.94 10.14
CA VAL A 27 -7.92 14.18 10.00
C VAL A 27 -8.70 15.36 10.57
N ARG A 28 -10.00 15.49 10.24
CA ARG A 28 -10.87 16.55 10.79
C ARG A 28 -10.98 16.46 12.31
N TYR A 29 -11.18 15.26 12.83
CA TYR A 29 -11.29 15.03 14.27
C TYR A 29 -10.01 15.41 15.02
N GLU A 30 -8.84 15.00 14.51
CA GLU A 30 -7.57 15.26 15.17
C GLU A 30 -7.10 16.71 15.07
N THR A 31 -7.42 17.40 13.98
CA THR A 31 -6.96 18.77 13.72
C THR A 31 -7.97 19.83 14.15
N GLY A 32 -9.24 19.46 14.30
CA GLY A 32 -10.35 20.39 14.48
C GLY A 32 -10.69 21.22 13.23
N GLU A 33 -9.97 21.01 12.10
CA GLU A 33 -10.23 21.73 10.86
C GLU A 33 -11.41 21.12 10.10
N LEU A 34 -12.46 21.92 9.82
CA LEU A 34 -13.61 21.45 9.04
C LEU A 34 -13.25 21.14 7.58
N ARG A 35 -12.26 21.85 7.02
CA ARG A 35 -11.78 21.70 5.64
C ARG A 35 -10.25 21.69 5.62
N PRO A 36 -9.61 20.57 6.02
CA PRO A 36 -8.16 20.46 6.03
C PRO A 36 -7.57 20.69 4.63
N ARG A 37 -6.43 21.37 4.57
CA ARG A 37 -5.69 21.59 3.30
C ARG A 37 -4.76 20.40 3.01
N ALA A 38 -4.34 20.26 1.76
CA ALA A 38 -3.44 19.18 1.32
C ALA A 38 -2.21 18.93 2.23
N PRO A 39 -1.46 19.95 2.70
CA PRO A 39 -0.33 19.71 3.60
C PRO A 39 -0.70 19.06 4.94
N VAL A 40 -1.92 19.27 5.42
CA VAL A 40 -2.43 18.67 6.66
C VAL A 40 -2.61 17.17 6.50
N TYR A 41 -3.18 16.74 5.36
CA TYR A 41 -3.29 15.32 5.01
C TYR A 41 -1.92 14.66 4.87
N VAL A 42 -0.96 15.31 4.18
CA VAL A 42 0.41 14.79 4.07
C VAL A 42 1.05 14.62 5.46
N ALA A 43 0.94 15.62 6.33
CA ALA A 43 1.48 15.55 7.70
C ALA A 43 0.82 14.43 8.53
N TYR A 44 -0.48 14.18 8.33
CA TYR A 44 -1.18 13.06 8.95
C TYR A 44 -0.65 11.71 8.44
N GLY A 45 -0.44 11.55 7.12
CA GLY A 45 0.21 10.38 6.55
C GLY A 45 1.61 10.13 7.14
N GLU A 46 2.45 11.17 7.24
CA GLU A 46 3.78 11.06 7.86
C GLU A 46 3.70 10.61 9.33
N ARG A 47 2.70 11.08 10.08
CA ARG A 47 2.46 10.63 11.44
C ARG A 47 2.10 9.14 11.48
N ARG A 48 1.16 8.68 10.64
CA ARG A 48 0.77 7.26 10.57
C ARG A 48 1.93 6.36 10.16
N LEU A 49 2.82 6.83 9.29
CA LEU A 49 4.04 6.12 8.92
C LEU A 49 5.00 5.97 10.11
N ARG A 50 5.16 7.02 10.93
CA ARG A 50 5.94 6.93 12.18
C ARG A 50 5.33 5.93 13.15
N GLU A 51 4.01 5.91 13.29
CA GLU A 51 3.27 4.95 14.12
C GLU A 51 3.45 3.51 13.62
N ALA A 52 3.27 3.27 12.32
CA ALA A 52 3.48 1.95 11.71
C ALA A 52 4.92 1.44 11.93
N ARG A 53 5.93 2.31 11.76
CA ARG A 53 7.34 1.96 12.01
C ARG A 53 7.58 1.64 13.48
N ALA A 54 6.96 2.38 14.40
CA ALA A 54 7.04 2.10 15.84
C ALA A 54 6.38 0.76 16.21
N ALA A 55 5.21 0.45 15.63
CA ALA A 55 4.53 -0.82 15.83
C ALA A 55 5.37 -2.00 15.32
N MET A 56 5.97 -1.88 14.12
CA MET A 56 6.83 -2.93 13.57
C MET A 56 8.07 -3.20 14.41
N ARG A 57 8.72 -2.15 14.94
CA ARG A 57 9.86 -2.33 15.86
C ARG A 57 9.46 -3.16 17.08
N LYS A 58 8.28 -2.92 17.65
CA LYS A 58 7.75 -3.71 18.78
C LYS A 58 7.42 -5.16 18.41
N LEU A 59 6.96 -5.41 17.18
CA LEU A 59 6.48 -6.73 16.76
C LEU A 59 7.60 -7.68 16.31
N GLY A 60 8.71 -7.19 15.77
CA GLY A 60 9.74 -8.08 15.25
C GLY A 60 11.10 -7.44 14.96
N GLY A 61 11.34 -6.21 15.42
CA GLY A 61 12.65 -5.54 15.32
C GLY A 61 13.27 -5.64 13.91
N ASP A 62 14.54 -6.06 13.86
CA ASP A 62 15.34 -6.13 12.63
C ASP A 62 14.88 -7.21 11.63
N ARG A 63 14.00 -8.13 12.05
CA ARG A 63 13.40 -9.12 11.15
C ARG A 63 12.24 -8.56 10.34
N MET A 64 11.82 -7.32 10.61
CA MET A 64 10.74 -6.64 9.93
C MET A 64 11.25 -5.42 9.17
N ARG A 65 10.97 -5.37 7.86
CA ARG A 65 11.26 -4.20 7.02
C ARG A 65 9.97 -3.57 6.52
N LEU A 66 9.84 -2.26 6.70
CA LEU A 66 8.73 -1.47 6.15
C LEU A 66 9.16 -0.84 4.82
N GLY A 67 8.27 -0.86 3.82
CA GLY A 67 8.38 -0.06 2.61
C GLY A 67 7.06 0.65 2.34
N LEU A 68 7.13 1.90 1.86
CA LEU A 68 5.98 2.67 1.43
C LEU A 68 6.01 2.81 -0.09
N LEU A 69 4.94 2.44 -0.78
CA LEU A 69 4.76 2.81 -2.19
C LEU A 69 4.22 4.24 -2.30
N GLY A 70 3.23 4.59 -1.48
CA GLY A 70 2.73 5.96 -1.34
C GLY A 70 1.77 6.39 -2.45
N PHE A 71 1.04 5.44 -3.02
CA PHE A 71 -0.06 5.66 -3.96
C PHE A 71 -1.28 6.31 -3.26
N PRO A 72 -2.23 6.91 -3.99
CA PRO A 72 -3.23 7.80 -3.41
C PRO A 72 -4.20 7.03 -2.52
N ASP A 73 -4.28 7.40 -1.24
CA ASP A 73 -5.27 6.89 -0.31
C ASP A 73 -6.67 7.37 -0.73
N GLY A 74 -7.61 6.43 -0.80
CA GLY A 74 -8.94 6.60 -1.38
C GLY A 74 -8.99 6.60 -2.92
N GLY A 75 -7.85 6.42 -3.60
CA GLY A 75 -7.73 6.53 -5.05
C GLY A 75 -7.26 5.26 -5.77
N LEU A 76 -7.01 4.15 -5.06
CA LEU A 76 -6.40 2.97 -5.70
C LEU A 76 -7.33 2.30 -6.71
N GLU A 77 -8.64 2.30 -6.46
CA GLU A 77 -9.62 1.75 -7.39
C GLU A 77 -9.63 2.52 -8.72
N GLN A 78 -9.45 3.85 -8.69
CA GLN A 78 -9.40 4.69 -9.88
C GLN A 78 -8.23 4.34 -10.80
N LEU A 79 -7.12 3.84 -10.25
CA LEU A 79 -5.97 3.35 -11.02
C LEU A 79 -6.33 2.14 -11.90
N LEU A 80 -7.30 1.32 -11.47
CA LEU A 80 -7.79 0.17 -12.25
C LEU A 80 -8.83 0.59 -13.29
N GLN A 81 -9.69 1.55 -12.94
CA GLN A 81 -10.88 1.88 -13.73
C GLN A 81 -10.63 2.92 -14.82
N ALA A 82 -9.78 3.92 -14.54
CA ALA A 82 -9.65 5.10 -15.40
C ALA A 82 -8.20 5.59 -15.58
N HIS A 83 -7.31 5.29 -14.63
CA HIS A 83 -5.95 5.86 -14.56
C HIS A 83 -4.86 4.78 -14.69
N TRP A 84 -5.00 3.89 -15.68
CA TRP A 84 -4.03 2.82 -15.86
C TRP A 84 -2.69 3.30 -16.43
N TRP A 85 -2.73 4.30 -17.31
CA TRP A 85 -1.54 4.80 -18.02
C TRP A 85 -1.04 6.12 -17.43
N ARG A 86 0.30 6.24 -17.38
CA ARG A 86 1.03 7.40 -16.84
C ARG A 86 0.63 8.76 -17.42
N ASP A 87 0.12 8.81 -18.64
CA ASP A 87 -0.29 10.07 -19.29
C ASP A 87 -1.51 10.72 -18.61
N VAL A 88 -2.30 9.94 -17.86
CA VAL A 88 -3.49 10.41 -17.14
C VAL A 88 -3.41 9.91 -15.69
N PRO A 89 -2.50 10.44 -14.86
CA PRO A 89 -2.36 9.98 -13.49
C PRO A 89 -3.56 10.44 -12.67
N GLU A 90 -3.95 9.62 -11.69
CA GLU A 90 -4.95 9.98 -10.70
C GLU A 90 -4.47 11.15 -9.84
N ARG A 91 -5.39 12.06 -9.52
CA ARG A 91 -5.12 13.15 -8.57
C ARG A 91 -5.73 12.77 -7.23
N SER A 92 -4.89 12.59 -6.21
CA SER A 92 -5.35 12.30 -4.84
C SER A 92 -6.44 13.28 -4.41
N PRO A 93 -7.62 12.80 -3.96
CA PRO A 93 -8.74 13.66 -3.55
C PRO A 93 -8.41 14.57 -2.37
N THR A 94 -7.48 14.18 -1.50
CA THR A 94 -7.13 14.89 -0.26
C THR A 94 -5.86 15.74 -0.40
N THR A 95 -4.81 15.20 -1.03
CA THR A 95 -3.53 15.91 -1.16
C THR A 95 -3.37 16.66 -2.48
N GLY A 96 -4.19 16.35 -3.48
CA GLY A 96 -4.04 16.88 -4.83
C GLY A 96 -2.78 16.39 -5.56
N ALA A 97 -2.00 15.47 -4.95
CA ALA A 97 -0.79 14.93 -5.53
C ALA A 97 -1.09 13.94 -6.66
N VAL A 98 -0.16 13.82 -7.60
CA VAL A 98 -0.17 12.85 -8.72
C VAL A 98 1.06 11.91 -8.67
N ARG A 99 1.82 12.00 -7.58
CA ARG A 99 3.05 11.24 -7.27
C ARG A 99 3.25 11.26 -5.75
N PRO A 100 3.97 10.28 -5.16
CA PRO A 100 4.14 10.21 -3.71
C PRO A 100 4.79 11.48 -3.13
N PRO A 101 4.12 12.21 -2.20
CA PRO A 101 4.70 13.39 -1.56
C PRO A 101 5.71 13.04 -0.45
N TYR A 102 5.87 11.75 -0.13
CA TYR A 102 6.65 11.27 1.01
C TYR A 102 8.13 11.06 0.68
N PRO A 103 9.07 11.63 1.47
CA PRO A 103 10.50 11.39 1.29
C PRO A 103 10.91 9.92 1.39
N GLU A 104 10.15 9.12 2.12
CA GLU A 104 10.42 7.71 2.40
C GLU A 104 9.71 6.72 1.47
N ALA A 105 8.98 7.21 0.46
CA ALA A 105 8.44 6.36 -0.59
C ALA A 105 9.58 5.64 -1.33
N LEU A 106 9.38 4.36 -1.67
CA LEU A 106 10.42 3.53 -2.29
C LEU A 106 10.84 4.03 -3.67
N ASP A 107 9.95 4.71 -4.38
CA ASP A 107 10.22 5.46 -5.60
C ASP A 107 9.29 6.68 -5.65
N ARG A 108 9.87 7.88 -5.74
CA ARG A 108 9.14 9.16 -5.79
C ARG A 108 8.88 9.65 -7.22
N SER A 109 9.44 8.95 -8.21
CA SER A 109 9.30 9.26 -9.63
C SER A 109 8.07 8.64 -10.27
N VAL A 110 7.44 7.67 -9.60
CA VAL A 110 6.18 7.05 -10.03
C VAL A 110 5.06 8.08 -10.10
N ALA A 111 4.20 7.92 -11.10
CA ALA A 111 2.94 8.62 -11.13
C ALA A 111 1.86 7.76 -10.45
N TYR A 112 0.76 8.39 -10.07
CA TYR A 112 -0.41 7.69 -9.57
C TYR A 112 -1.17 7.05 -10.73
N ASP A 113 -0.59 6.01 -11.32
CA ASP A 113 -1.19 5.21 -12.37
C ASP A 113 -1.09 3.70 -12.08
N GLY A 114 -1.93 2.92 -12.75
CA GLY A 114 -2.01 1.47 -12.54
C GLY A 114 -0.77 0.71 -13.03
N ASP A 115 -0.15 1.12 -14.14
CA ASP A 115 1.07 0.48 -14.66
C ASP A 115 2.24 0.63 -13.69
N ASP A 116 2.43 1.83 -13.13
CA ASP A 116 3.45 2.12 -12.12
C ASP A 116 3.22 1.34 -10.82
N LEU A 117 1.97 1.29 -10.31
CA LEU A 117 1.67 0.50 -9.09
C LEU A 117 1.96 -0.99 -9.32
N ARG A 118 1.54 -1.54 -10.48
CA ARG A 118 1.84 -2.93 -10.84
C ARG A 118 3.35 -3.17 -10.88
N ARG A 119 4.11 -2.30 -11.55
CA ARG A 119 5.58 -2.42 -11.67
C ARG A 119 6.29 -2.35 -10.32
N GLU A 120 5.85 -1.47 -9.44
CA GLU A 120 6.42 -1.33 -8.09
C GLU A 120 6.15 -2.58 -7.24
N LEU A 121 4.97 -3.18 -7.33
CA LEU A 121 4.68 -4.45 -6.67
C LEU A 121 5.51 -5.60 -7.26
N VAL A 122 5.67 -5.66 -8.59
CA VAL A 122 6.58 -6.64 -9.24
C VAL A 122 8.01 -6.46 -8.74
N ARG A 123 8.48 -5.22 -8.61
CA ARG A 123 9.82 -4.91 -8.08
C ARG A 123 9.96 -5.37 -6.64
N VAL A 124 8.99 -5.08 -5.78
CA VAL A 124 8.95 -5.56 -4.39
C VAL A 124 9.00 -7.08 -4.33
N LEU A 125 8.18 -7.79 -5.12
CA LEU A 125 8.16 -9.25 -5.16
C LEU A 125 9.50 -9.83 -5.60
N ARG A 126 10.13 -9.23 -6.63
CA ARG A 126 11.44 -9.65 -7.16
C ARG A 126 12.56 -9.44 -6.15
N GLU A 127 12.60 -8.29 -5.49
CA GLU A 127 13.61 -7.97 -4.47
C GLU A 127 13.47 -8.85 -3.24
N THR A 128 12.23 -9.12 -2.82
CA THR A 128 11.95 -9.82 -1.57
C THR A 128 12.03 -11.33 -1.73
N ARG A 129 11.74 -11.86 -2.93
CA ARG A 129 11.63 -13.29 -3.24
C ARG A 129 10.82 -14.04 -2.17
N PRO A 130 9.59 -13.59 -1.86
CA PRO A 130 8.84 -14.13 -0.74
C PRO A 130 8.48 -15.60 -0.98
N THR A 131 8.41 -16.39 0.08
CA THR A 131 7.82 -17.75 0.06
C THR A 131 6.33 -17.72 0.36
N THR A 132 5.84 -16.65 1.00
CA THR A 132 4.44 -16.40 1.30
C THR A 132 4.12 -14.92 1.08
N VAL A 133 2.98 -14.63 0.45
CA VAL A 133 2.44 -13.27 0.28
C VAL A 133 1.06 -13.23 0.93
N ALA A 134 0.88 -12.33 1.88
CA ALA A 134 -0.42 -12.02 2.47
C ALA A 134 -0.89 -10.66 1.98
N PHE A 135 -2.14 -10.55 1.56
CA PHE A 135 -2.69 -9.35 0.92
C PHE A 135 -4.21 -9.25 1.15
N PRO A 136 -4.82 -8.07 1.03
CA PRO A 136 -6.26 -7.93 1.13
C PRO A 136 -6.98 -8.75 0.05
N ASP A 137 -8.08 -9.38 0.41
CA ASP A 137 -8.91 -10.10 -0.54
C ASP A 137 -9.56 -9.11 -1.54
N PRO A 138 -9.54 -9.39 -2.86
CA PRO A 138 -10.24 -8.56 -3.85
C PRO A 138 -11.75 -8.38 -3.58
N LEU A 139 -12.38 -9.25 -2.79
CA LEU A 139 -13.79 -9.14 -2.38
C LEU A 139 -14.01 -8.27 -1.12
N ASP A 140 -12.96 -7.68 -0.54
CA ASP A 140 -13.08 -6.71 0.54
C ASP A 140 -13.88 -5.48 0.07
N ARG A 141 -14.80 -4.98 0.90
CA ARG A 141 -15.67 -3.85 0.51
C ARG A 141 -14.99 -2.49 0.53
N HIS A 142 -13.83 -2.36 1.15
CA HIS A 142 -13.08 -1.11 1.09
C HIS A 142 -12.39 -0.99 -0.28
N PRO A 143 -12.65 0.07 -1.07
CA PRO A 143 -12.13 0.20 -2.44
C PRO A 143 -10.62 0.01 -2.53
N ASP A 144 -9.85 0.64 -1.63
CA ASP A 144 -8.39 0.48 -1.62
C ASP A 144 -7.92 -0.93 -1.25
N HIS A 145 -8.67 -1.67 -0.40
CA HIS A 145 -8.33 -3.04 -0.08
C HIS A 145 -8.57 -3.94 -1.29
N SER A 146 -9.77 -3.86 -1.89
CA SER A 146 -10.10 -4.59 -3.11
C SER A 146 -9.08 -4.32 -4.22
N ALA A 147 -8.82 -3.05 -4.50
CA ALA A 147 -7.86 -2.63 -5.52
C ALA A 147 -6.44 -3.14 -5.22
N THR A 148 -5.97 -3.02 -3.98
CA THR A 148 -4.67 -3.59 -3.57
C THR A 148 -4.62 -5.09 -3.84
N GLY A 149 -5.69 -5.82 -3.53
CA GLY A 149 -5.78 -7.26 -3.80
C GLY A 149 -5.63 -7.57 -5.29
N VAL A 150 -6.34 -6.84 -6.15
CA VAL A 150 -6.24 -6.97 -7.62
C VAL A 150 -4.83 -6.67 -8.11
N PHE A 151 -4.20 -5.58 -7.65
CA PHE A 151 -2.83 -5.22 -8.05
C PHE A 151 -1.78 -6.24 -7.61
N VAL A 152 -1.94 -6.84 -6.43
CA VAL A 152 -1.06 -7.94 -5.99
C VAL A 152 -1.21 -9.16 -6.89
N LEU A 153 -2.44 -9.53 -7.28
CA LEU A 153 -2.70 -10.63 -8.21
C LEU A 153 -2.11 -10.37 -9.60
N LEU A 154 -2.23 -9.15 -10.12
CA LEU A 154 -1.61 -8.74 -11.38
C LEU A 154 -0.08 -8.89 -11.33
N ALA A 155 0.56 -8.40 -10.27
CA ALA A 155 2.01 -8.51 -10.10
C ALA A 155 2.48 -9.96 -9.92
N LEU A 156 1.68 -10.81 -9.27
CA LEU A 156 1.94 -12.24 -9.16
C LEU A 156 1.76 -12.96 -10.50
N GLY A 157 0.79 -12.54 -11.33
CA GLY A 157 0.62 -13.02 -12.70
C GLY A 157 1.86 -12.74 -13.56
N ASP A 158 2.39 -11.51 -13.51
CA ASP A 158 3.63 -11.12 -14.19
C ASP A 158 4.82 -11.98 -13.74
N ARG A 159 4.88 -12.31 -12.44
CA ARG A 159 5.92 -13.20 -11.88
C ARG A 159 5.74 -14.64 -12.34
N LEU A 160 4.53 -15.18 -12.34
CA LEU A 160 4.24 -16.55 -12.79
C LEU A 160 4.63 -16.72 -14.26
N ALA A 161 4.28 -15.76 -15.12
CA ALA A 161 4.63 -15.77 -16.53
C ALA A 161 6.14 -15.79 -16.79
N ARG A 162 6.93 -15.18 -15.89
CA ARG A 162 8.40 -15.11 -16.00
C ARG A 162 9.12 -16.31 -15.37
N ASP A 163 8.70 -16.72 -14.18
CA ASP A 163 9.47 -17.65 -13.32
C ASP A 163 8.80 -19.03 -13.19
N GLY A 164 7.55 -19.20 -13.64
CA GLY A 164 6.79 -20.44 -13.53
C GLY A 164 6.41 -20.85 -12.09
N ARG A 165 6.60 -19.97 -11.09
CA ARG A 165 6.41 -20.29 -9.67
C ARG A 165 5.73 -19.15 -8.91
N LEU A 166 4.76 -19.52 -8.08
CA LEU A 166 4.11 -18.62 -7.12
C LEU A 166 4.50 -18.95 -5.67
N PRO A 167 4.58 -17.94 -4.79
CA PRO A 167 4.60 -18.15 -3.35
C PRO A 167 3.24 -18.68 -2.86
N ARG A 168 3.20 -19.13 -1.61
CA ARG A 168 1.92 -19.36 -0.92
C ARG A 168 1.15 -18.04 -0.79
N LEU A 169 -0.13 -18.05 -1.16
CA LEU A 169 -1.00 -16.87 -1.13
C LEU A 169 -1.94 -16.92 0.07
N LEU A 170 -2.08 -15.81 0.79
CA LEU A 170 -2.97 -15.65 1.93
C LEU A 170 -3.79 -14.36 1.77
N ALA A 171 -4.98 -14.48 1.19
CA ALA A 171 -5.93 -13.38 1.15
C ALA A 171 -6.60 -13.19 2.52
N TYR A 172 -6.79 -11.94 2.95
CA TYR A 172 -7.51 -11.62 4.19
C TYR A 172 -8.59 -10.57 3.95
N LEU A 173 -9.72 -10.73 4.65
CA LEU A 173 -10.82 -9.78 4.65
C LEU A 173 -10.75 -8.90 5.91
N VAL A 174 -10.89 -7.60 5.74
CA VAL A 174 -11.03 -6.63 6.84
C VAL A 174 -12.46 -6.09 6.86
N HIS A 175 -13.03 -5.78 5.69
CA HIS A 175 -14.39 -5.28 5.56
C HIS A 175 -15.27 -6.30 4.81
N TRP A 176 -16.09 -7.02 5.57
CA TRP A 176 -17.07 -7.99 5.07
C TRP A 176 -18.48 -7.62 5.58
N PRO A 177 -19.56 -7.76 4.78
CA PRO A 177 -20.91 -7.59 5.30
C PRO A 177 -21.23 -8.66 6.36
N GLY A 178 -21.69 -8.20 7.53
CA GLY A 178 -22.47 -9.04 8.44
C GLY A 178 -23.82 -9.41 7.85
#